data_AF-Q5BPN1-F1
#
_entry.id   AF-Q5BPN1-F1
#
_cell.length_a   1.000
_cell.length_b   1.000
_cell.length_c   1.000
_cell.angle_alpha   90.00
_cell.angle_beta   90.00
_cell.angle_gamma   90.00
#
_symmetry.space_group_name_H-M   'P 1'
#
loop_
_entity.id
_entity.type
_entity.pdbx_description
1 polymer ?
#
loop_
_entity_poly.entity_id
_entity_poly.type
_entity_poly.pdbx_seq_one_letter_code
_entity_poly.pdbx_strand_id
1 'polypeptide(L)'
;MQPSSGRRFTFQTSVYEEACGRLVLTSFIAERRRPGTIIKTSLEREFYRMGSLPEFPLENPFENRNRFYVVDDESELRANDWIRLYLELSVAISDRTTTDHDLSGLRIVSVAIQTMEPPSESSLTAKNATVYIRYIDFCKARCGQNLDRIAVVRRNLQ
;
A
#
# COMPACT_ATOMS: atom_id res chain seq x y z
N MET A 1 -7.17 -18.63 4.97
CA MET A 1 -7.60 -19.97 4.50
C MET A 1 -6.99 -20.17 3.13
N GLN A 2 -6.47 -21.36 2.81
CA GLN A 2 -6.03 -21.64 1.44
C GLN A 2 -7.22 -22.21 0.67
N PRO A 3 -7.80 -21.49 -0.31
CA PRO A 3 -9.03 -21.94 -0.98
C PRO A 3 -8.84 -23.29 -1.68
N SER A 4 -7.67 -23.51 -2.29
CA SER A 4 -7.38 -24.73 -3.06
C SER A 4 -7.29 -26.02 -2.24
N SER A 5 -7.07 -25.95 -0.92
CA SER A 5 -6.96 -27.13 -0.05
C SER A 5 -8.01 -27.19 1.06
N GLY A 6 -8.84 -26.15 1.21
CA GLY A 6 -9.71 -25.96 2.37
C GLY A 6 -8.96 -25.83 3.71
N ARG A 7 -7.62 -25.89 3.70
CA ARG A 7 -6.82 -25.95 4.91
C ARG A 7 -6.74 -24.59 5.56
N ARG A 8 -6.96 -24.56 6.88
CA ARG A 8 -6.74 -23.40 7.73
C ARG A 8 -5.32 -23.48 8.28
N PHE A 9 -4.62 -22.36 8.22
CA PHE A 9 -3.31 -22.19 8.80
C PHE A 9 -3.34 -21.02 9.76
N THR A 10 -2.62 -21.13 10.87
CA THR A 10 -2.30 -19.96 11.68
C THR A 10 -1.21 -19.18 10.97
N PHE A 11 -1.45 -17.90 10.75
CA PHE A 11 -0.48 -16.97 10.18
C PHE A 11 0.03 -16.07 11.31
N GLN A 12 1.31 -15.72 11.28
CA GLN A 12 1.88 -14.75 12.19
C GLN A 12 2.36 -13.54 11.41
N THR A 13 2.07 -12.36 11.96
CA THR A 13 2.53 -11.09 11.40
C THR A 13 3.17 -10.25 12.51
N SER A 14 4.19 -9.48 12.15
CA SER A 14 4.78 -8.45 13.02
C SER A 14 4.98 -7.20 12.18
N VAL A 15 4.33 -6.11 12.59
CA VAL A 15 4.38 -4.82 11.93
C VAL A 15 4.76 -3.77 12.96
N TYR A 16 5.69 -2.90 12.60
CA TYR A 16 6.09 -1.75 13.40
C TYR A 16 5.73 -0.46 12.67
N GLU A 17 5.26 0.53 13.43
CA GLU A 17 4.93 1.88 12.94
C GLU A 17 5.90 2.89 13.57
N GLU A 18 6.67 3.61 12.74
CA GLU A 18 7.68 4.57 13.24
C GLU A 18 7.04 5.90 13.70
N ALA A 19 6.00 6.38 13.01
CA ALA A 19 5.47 7.73 13.22
C ALA A 19 3.95 7.78 13.07
N CYS A 20 3.26 8.23 14.13
CA CYS A 20 1.83 8.53 14.05
C CYS A 20 1.56 9.61 12.99
N GLY A 21 0.57 9.37 12.12
CA GLY A 21 0.16 10.31 11.06
C GLY A 21 0.98 10.21 9.77
N ARG A 22 1.99 9.33 9.69
CA ARG A 22 2.68 8.98 8.45
C ARG A 22 2.71 7.46 8.31
N LEU A 23 2.41 6.94 7.12
CA LEU A 23 2.40 5.49 6.89
C LEU A 23 3.84 4.99 6.76
N VAL A 24 4.52 4.84 7.90
CA VAL A 24 5.88 4.27 7.97
C VAL A 24 5.78 2.92 8.68
N LEU A 25 5.43 1.91 7.89
CA LEU A 25 5.25 0.54 8.37
C LEU A 25 6.40 -0.35 7.92
N THR A 26 6.90 -1.18 8.83
CA THR A 26 7.85 -2.26 8.53
C THR A 26 7.23 -3.58 8.92
N SER A 27 7.08 -4.50 7.94
CA SER A 27 6.67 -5.88 8.22
C SER A 27 7.91 -6.74 8.42
N PHE A 28 8.10 -7.24 9.64
CA PHE A 28 9.24 -8.08 10.01
C PHE A 28 8.96 -9.57 9.83
N ILE A 29 7.70 -9.95 10.02
CA ILE A 29 7.24 -11.33 9.98
C ILE A 29 5.95 -11.32 9.18
N ALA A 30 5.87 -12.18 8.16
CA ALA A 30 4.66 -12.45 7.39
C ALA A 30 4.72 -13.89 6.89
N GLU A 31 4.53 -14.85 7.80
CA GLU A 31 4.68 -16.26 7.48
C GLU A 31 3.67 -17.15 8.17
N ARG A 32 3.54 -18.37 7.63
CA ARG A 32 2.76 -19.43 8.28
C ARG A 32 3.42 -19.82 9.59
N ARG A 33 2.70 -19.69 10.70
CA ARG A 33 3.16 -20.12 12.02
C ARG A 33 3.37 -21.64 12.00
N ARG A 34 4.58 -22.07 12.35
CA ARG A 34 4.91 -23.49 12.55
C ARG A 34 4.71 -23.85 14.03
N PRO A 35 4.13 -25.01 14.38
CA PRO A 35 4.07 -25.46 15.76
C PRO A 35 5.47 -25.55 16.37
N GLY A 36 5.66 -25.04 17.59
CA GLY A 36 6.95 -25.06 18.30
C GLY A 36 7.89 -23.89 18.02
N THR A 37 7.56 -22.96 17.10
CA THR A 37 8.39 -21.77 16.87
C THR A 37 8.16 -20.74 17.97
N ILE A 38 9.20 -20.43 18.74
CA ILE A 38 9.25 -19.28 19.65
C ILE A 38 9.30 -18.02 18.78
N ILE A 39 8.35 -17.10 18.98
CA ILE A 39 8.38 -15.79 18.31
C ILE A 39 9.60 -15.05 18.86
N LYS A 40 10.66 -14.93 18.06
CA LYS A 40 11.75 -13.99 18.37
C LYS A 40 11.23 -12.60 18.05
N THR A 41 10.68 -11.91 19.05
CA THR A 41 10.24 -10.50 18.95
C THR A 41 11.43 -9.52 18.93
N SER A 42 12.64 -9.99 19.24
CA SER A 42 13.87 -9.21 19.19
C SER A 42 14.50 -9.28 17.79
N LEU A 43 13.86 -8.67 16.80
CA LEU A 43 14.61 -8.20 15.64
C LEU A 43 15.06 -6.77 15.99
N GLU A 44 16.24 -6.66 16.61
CA GLU A 44 17.09 -5.47 16.49
C GLU A 44 17.57 -5.35 15.02
N ARG A 45 16.65 -5.37 14.06
CA ARG A 45 16.97 -4.93 12.71
C ARG A 45 16.92 -3.43 12.76
N GLU A 46 18.10 -2.82 12.62
CA GLU A 46 18.26 -1.39 12.44
C GLU A 46 17.22 -0.91 11.46
N PHE A 47 16.31 -0.06 11.94
CA PHE A 47 15.35 0.61 11.11
C PHE A 47 16.13 1.49 10.16
N TYR A 48 16.23 1.08 8.90
CA TYR A 48 16.67 1.99 7.86
C TYR A 48 15.55 3.00 7.69
N ARG A 49 15.72 4.16 8.33
CA ARG A 49 14.89 5.34 8.12
C ARG A 49 14.90 5.62 6.63
N MET A 50 13.83 5.21 5.96
CA MET A 50 13.70 5.29 4.52
C MET A 50 13.50 6.77 4.16
N GLY A 51 14.59 7.54 4.04
CA GLY A 51 14.65 8.91 3.53
C GLY A 51 13.48 9.84 3.90
N SER A 52 13.25 10.86 3.08
CA SER A 52 11.98 11.56 3.06
C SER A 52 10.92 10.71 2.35
N LEU A 53 9.64 10.97 2.63
CA LEU A 53 8.55 10.48 1.79
C LEU A 53 8.76 11.01 0.36
N PRO A 54 8.42 10.22 -0.69
CA PRO A 54 8.47 10.73 -2.05
C PRO A 54 7.58 11.96 -2.19
N GLU A 55 8.11 13.00 -2.83
CA GLU A 55 7.31 14.15 -3.22
C GLU A 55 6.42 13.79 -4.42
N PHE A 56 5.30 14.50 -4.55
CA PHE A 56 4.50 14.41 -5.76
C PHE A 56 5.29 15.01 -6.93
N PRO A 57 5.42 14.31 -8.07
CA PRO A 57 6.24 14.77 -9.20
C PRO A 57 5.67 16.07 -9.80
N LEU A 58 6.55 16.84 -10.46
CA LEU A 58 6.15 18.06 -11.16
C LEU A 58 5.33 17.75 -12.41
N GLU A 59 5.67 16.67 -13.13
CA GLU A 59 4.82 16.15 -14.20
C GLU A 59 3.62 15.36 -13.65
N ASN A 60 2.58 15.23 -14.48
CA ASN A 60 1.45 14.37 -14.14
C ASN A 60 1.87 12.88 -14.27
N PRO A 61 1.94 12.12 -13.15
CA PRO A 61 2.40 10.73 -13.19
C PRO A 61 1.42 9.81 -13.92
N PHE A 62 0.16 10.22 -14.07
CA PHE A 62 -0.88 9.45 -14.75
C PHE A 62 -0.86 9.63 -16.28
N GLU A 63 -0.05 10.56 -16.80
CA GLU A 63 0.06 10.84 -18.24
C GLU A 63 1.46 10.54 -18.79
N ASN A 64 2.50 10.54 -17.95
CA ASN A 64 3.88 10.30 -18.36
C ASN A 64 4.25 8.81 -18.39
N ARG A 65 3.83 8.09 -19.43
CA ARG A 65 4.15 6.66 -19.64
C ARG A 65 5.62 6.35 -19.88
N ASN A 66 6.44 7.36 -20.14
CA ASN A 66 7.89 7.18 -20.30
C ASN A 66 8.61 7.00 -18.95
N ARG A 67 8.03 7.54 -17.88
CA ARG A 67 8.59 7.47 -16.52
C ARG A 67 7.79 6.58 -15.57
N PHE A 68 6.49 6.44 -15.80
CA PHE A 68 5.59 5.71 -14.92
C PHE A 68 4.87 4.60 -15.69
N TYR A 69 4.72 3.44 -15.05
CA TYR A 69 3.78 2.43 -15.50
C TYR A 69 2.38 2.85 -15.05
N VAL A 70 1.53 3.21 -16.01
CA VAL A 70 0.14 3.64 -15.75
C VAL A 70 -0.77 2.43 -15.90
N VAL A 71 -1.52 2.12 -14.84
CA VAL A 71 -2.51 1.04 -14.80
C VAL A 71 -3.84 1.61 -15.28
N ASP A 72 -4.21 1.28 -16.52
CA ASP A 72 -5.44 1.79 -17.15
C ASP A 72 -6.63 0.83 -17.01
N ASP A 73 -6.36 -0.46 -16.92
CA ASP A 73 -7.39 -1.48 -16.97
C ASP A 73 -7.90 -1.87 -15.58
N GLU A 74 -9.22 -1.90 -15.44
CA GLU A 74 -9.90 -2.36 -14.23
C GLU A 74 -9.56 -3.81 -13.89
N SER A 75 -9.29 -4.66 -14.90
CA SER A 75 -8.89 -6.05 -14.65
C SER A 75 -7.51 -6.14 -14.00
N GLU A 76 -6.57 -5.28 -14.42
CA GLU A 76 -5.22 -5.20 -13.87
C GLU A 76 -5.25 -4.65 -12.43
N LEU A 77 -6.09 -3.65 -12.14
CA LEU A 77 -6.34 -3.18 -10.77
C LEU A 77 -6.92 -4.29 -9.88
N ARG A 78 -7.88 -5.07 -10.38
CA ARG A 78 -8.48 -6.19 -9.63
C ARG A 78 -7.51 -7.34 -9.39
N ALA A 79 -6.59 -7.58 -10.33
CA ALA A 79 -5.53 -8.57 -10.16
C ALA A 79 -4.47 -8.15 -9.14
N ASN A 80 -4.39 -6.84 -8.82
CA ASN A 80 -3.39 -6.23 -7.95
C ASN A 80 -4.04 -5.61 -6.71
N ASP A 81 -4.74 -6.43 -5.92
CA ASP A 81 -5.45 -6.05 -4.68
C ASP A 81 -4.59 -5.28 -3.65
N TRP A 82 -3.27 -5.48 -3.66
CA TRP A 82 -2.32 -4.74 -2.85
C TRP A 82 -2.36 -3.22 -3.09
N ILE A 83 -2.75 -2.75 -4.30
CA ILE A 83 -2.95 -1.32 -4.59
C ILE A 83 -4.09 -0.78 -3.74
N ARG A 84 -5.20 -1.54 -3.68
CA ARG A 84 -6.34 -1.20 -2.85
C ARG A 84 -5.97 -1.19 -1.37
N LEU A 85 -5.20 -2.20 -0.92
CA LEU A 85 -4.68 -2.24 0.45
C LEU A 85 -3.85 -0.99 0.79
N TYR A 86 -2.97 -0.54 -0.13
CA TYR A 86 -2.16 0.66 0.09
C TYR A 86 -3.01 1.92 0.21
N LEU A 87 -4.07 2.05 -0.59
CA LEU A 87 -5.03 3.14 -0.48
C LEU A 87 -5.76 3.10 0.87
N GLU A 88 -6.29 1.94 1.25
CA GLU A 88 -7.05 1.75 2.49
C GLU A 88 -6.21 2.08 3.72
N LEU A 89 -4.96 1.62 3.77
CA LEU A 89 -4.00 1.98 4.82
C LEU A 89 -3.75 3.49 4.85
N SER A 90 -3.54 4.11 3.68
CA SER A 90 -3.30 5.56 3.59
C SER A 90 -4.47 6.39 4.10
N VAL A 91 -5.70 5.93 3.89
CA VAL A 91 -6.90 6.60 4.39
C VAL A 91 -7.07 6.36 5.89
N ALA A 92 -6.92 5.12 6.36
CA ALA A 92 -7.08 4.77 7.78
C ALA A 92 -6.08 5.49 8.69
N ILE A 93 -4.86 5.75 8.22
CA ILE A 93 -3.88 6.49 9.02
C ILE A 93 -4.07 8.01 9.00
N SER A 94 -4.83 8.55 8.03
CA SER A 94 -5.02 10.00 7.86
C SER A 94 -5.99 10.61 8.87
N ASP A 95 -6.91 9.79 9.39
CA ASP A 95 -7.84 10.15 10.44
C ASP A 95 -7.89 8.99 11.43
N ARG A 96 -7.15 9.06 12.54
CA ARG A 96 -7.15 7.99 13.55
C ARG A 96 -8.12 8.25 14.69
N THR A 97 -9.02 9.21 14.53
CA THR A 97 -10.00 9.56 15.58
C THR A 97 -11.07 8.50 15.76
N THR A 98 -11.25 7.65 14.74
CA THR A 98 -12.15 6.49 14.77
C THR A 98 -11.39 5.24 14.33
N THR A 99 -11.76 4.08 14.88
CA THR A 99 -11.32 2.78 14.37
C THR A 99 -12.27 2.22 13.30
N ASP A 100 -13.45 2.83 13.17
CA ASP A 100 -14.47 2.47 12.20
C ASP A 100 -14.36 3.39 10.99
N HIS A 101 -13.44 3.02 10.09
CA HIS A 101 -13.35 3.65 8.79
C HIS A 101 -14.24 2.90 7.82
N ASP A 102 -15.32 3.52 7.38
CA ASP A 102 -15.98 3.09 6.16
C ASP A 102 -15.04 3.35 4.98
N LEU A 103 -14.37 2.29 4.53
CA LEU A 103 -13.46 2.31 3.38
C LEU A 103 -14.18 1.91 2.08
N SER A 104 -15.45 1.52 2.15
CA SER A 104 -16.22 1.08 0.98
C SER A 104 -16.46 2.22 -0.02
N GLY A 105 -16.52 3.46 0.48
CA GLY A 105 -16.68 4.68 -0.32
C GLY A 105 -15.44 5.14 -1.10
N LEU A 106 -14.35 4.38 -1.12
CA LEU A 106 -13.16 4.74 -1.89
C LEU A 106 -13.27 4.19 -3.32
N ARG A 107 -13.02 5.01 -4.34
CA ARG A 107 -12.94 4.58 -5.75
C ARG A 107 -11.62 4.99 -6.37
N ILE A 108 -10.82 4.01 -6.80
CA ILE A 108 -9.59 4.26 -7.56
C ILE A 108 -9.97 4.83 -8.94
N VAL A 109 -9.28 5.88 -9.36
CA VAL A 109 -9.47 6.56 -10.66
C VAL A 109 -8.33 6.23 -11.60
N SER A 110 -7.09 6.32 -11.12
CA SER A 110 -5.89 6.02 -11.90
C SER A 110 -4.73 5.67 -10.98
N VAL A 111 -3.83 4.81 -11.46
CA VAL A 111 -2.63 4.41 -10.71
C VAL A 111 -1.41 4.55 -11.59
N ALA A 112 -0.36 5.14 -11.03
CA ALA A 112 0.94 5.25 -11.67
C ALA A 112 2.01 4.67 -10.76
N ILE A 113 2.92 3.88 -11.33
CA ILE A 113 3.99 3.20 -10.60
C ILE A 113 5.32 3.65 -11.14
N GLN A 114 6.16 4.19 -10.27
CA GLN A 114 7.55 4.50 -10.56
C GLN A 114 8.46 3.44 -9.96
N THR A 115 9.38 2.93 -10.78
CA THR A 115 10.46 2.03 -10.33
C THR A 115 11.81 2.56 -10.80
N MET A 116 12.90 1.86 -10.46
CA MET A 116 14.23 2.15 -11.01
C MET A 116 14.39 1.65 -12.45
N GLU A 117 13.61 0.65 -12.83
CA GLU A 117 13.61 0.07 -14.18
C GLU A 117 12.63 0.84 -15.09
N PRO A 118 12.82 0.77 -16.42
CA PRO A 118 11.88 1.34 -17.38
C PRO A 118 10.44 0.84 -17.16
N PRO A 119 9.42 1.70 -17.36
CA PRO A 119 8.01 1.32 -17.20
C PRO A 119 7.61 0.11 -18.04
N SER A 120 7.13 -0.93 -17.36
CA SER A 120 6.57 -2.15 -17.97
C SER A 120 5.67 -2.88 -16.96
N GLU A 121 4.96 -3.93 -17.39
CA GLU A 121 4.10 -4.75 -16.52
C GLU A 121 4.82 -5.27 -15.26
N SER A 122 6.15 -5.48 -15.32
CA SER A 122 6.93 -5.89 -14.15
C SER A 122 6.91 -4.86 -13.01
N SER A 123 6.53 -3.61 -13.29
CA SER A 123 6.37 -2.56 -12.27
C SER A 123 5.34 -2.93 -11.20
N LEU A 124 4.30 -3.71 -11.56
CA LEU A 124 3.28 -4.19 -10.63
C LEU A 124 3.84 -5.15 -9.57
N THR A 125 4.86 -5.92 -9.95
CA THR A 125 5.52 -6.90 -9.06
C THR A 125 6.86 -6.39 -8.51
N ALA A 126 7.25 -5.16 -8.86
CA ALA A 126 8.52 -4.57 -8.44
C ALA A 126 8.59 -4.40 -6.93
N LYS A 127 9.64 -4.97 -6.32
CA LYS A 127 9.87 -4.93 -4.87
C LYS A 127 10.00 -3.51 -4.31
N ASN A 128 10.68 -2.65 -5.06
CA ASN A 128 10.92 -1.26 -4.71
C ASN A 128 10.18 -0.39 -5.72
N ALA A 129 9.19 0.35 -5.25
CA ALA A 129 8.35 1.18 -6.10
C ALA A 129 7.73 2.34 -5.32
N THR A 130 7.51 3.45 -6.01
CA THR A 130 6.62 4.51 -5.56
C THR A 130 5.33 4.42 -6.35
N VAL A 131 4.20 4.35 -5.63
CA VAL A 131 2.87 4.17 -6.19
C VAL A 131 2.05 5.42 -5.92
N TYR A 132 1.53 6.01 -6.99
CA TYR A 132 0.63 7.15 -6.97
C TYR A 132 -0.77 6.64 -7.27
N ILE A 133 -1.71 6.89 -6.36
CA ILE A 133 -3.09 6.40 -6.46
C ILE A 133 -4.00 7.61 -6.42
N ARG A 134 -4.61 7.96 -7.56
CA ARG A 134 -5.69 8.94 -7.61
C ARG A 134 -7.00 8.22 -7.28
N TYR A 135 -7.78 8.77 -6.37
CA TYR A 135 -9.03 8.18 -5.93
C TYR A 135 -10.06 9.24 -5.56
N ILE A 136 -11.34 8.85 -5.62
CA ILE A 136 -12.43 9.64 -5.07
C ILE A 136 -12.82 9.03 -3.72
N ASP A 137 -12.88 9.86 -2.69
CA ASP A 137 -13.48 9.52 -1.40
C ASP A 137 -14.94 9.99 -1.37
N PHE A 138 -15.87 9.04 -1.45
CA PHE A 138 -17.32 9.28 -1.34
C PHE A 138 -17.82 9.26 0.11
N CYS A 139 -16.96 8.98 1.09
CA CYS A 139 -17.36 8.92 2.50
C CYS A 139 -17.67 10.34 3.02
N LYS A 140 -18.95 10.71 3.00
CA LYS A 140 -19.42 12.01 3.50
C LYS A 140 -19.10 12.24 4.97
N ALA A 141 -19.05 11.18 5.79
CA ALA A 141 -18.67 11.28 7.19
C ALA A 141 -17.21 11.76 7.35
N ARG A 142 -16.32 11.32 6.45
CA ARG A 142 -14.89 11.71 6.46
C ARG A 142 -14.64 13.05 5.76
N CYS A 143 -15.33 13.29 4.65
CA CYS A 143 -14.97 14.35 3.70
C CYS A 143 -16.01 15.48 3.58
N GLY A 144 -17.23 15.32 4.10
CA GLY A 144 -18.37 16.22 3.89
C GLY A 144 -18.94 16.20 2.46
N GLN A 145 -18.06 16.09 1.47
CA GLN A 145 -18.33 16.03 0.04
C GLN A 145 -17.43 14.98 -0.64
N ASN A 146 -17.68 14.71 -1.92
CA ASN A 146 -16.79 13.85 -2.70
C ASN A 146 -15.47 14.59 -2.95
N LEU A 147 -14.34 13.97 -2.61
CA LEU A 147 -13.01 14.58 -2.79
C LEU A 147 -12.13 13.73 -3.71
N ASP A 148 -11.58 14.37 -4.73
CA ASP A 148 -10.53 13.83 -5.59
C ASP A 148 -9.18 14.01 -4.90
N ARG A 149 -8.53 12.90 -4.58
CA ARG A 149 -7.34 12.83 -3.73
C ARG A 149 -6.28 11.94 -4.35
N ILE A 150 -5.04 12.15 -3.92
CA ILE A 150 -3.91 11.33 -4.33
C ILE A 150 -3.23 10.78 -3.07
N ALA A 151 -3.08 9.45 -3.01
CA ALA A 151 -2.19 8.79 -2.07
C ALA A 151 -0.84 8.51 -2.75
N VAL A 152 0.25 8.76 -2.04
CA VAL A 152 1.61 8.45 -2.48
C VAL A 152 2.22 7.46 -1.52
N VAL A 153 2.51 6.24 -2.00
CA VAL A 153 3.00 5.14 -1.17
C VAL A 153 4.30 4.62 -1.74
N ARG A 154 5.35 4.62 -0.92
CA ARG A 154 6.62 3.97 -1.28
C ARG A 154 6.71 2.63 -0.59
N ARG A 155 6.91 1.56 -1.37
CA ARG A 155 7.26 0.24 -0.86
C ARG A 155 8.72 -0.07 -1.17
N ASN A 156 9.38 -0.74 -0.23
CA ASN A 156 10.72 -1.27 -0.42
C ASN A 156 10.81 -2.64 0.23
N LEU A 157 11.50 -3.57 -0.41
CA LEU A 157 11.88 -4.85 0.18
C LEU A 157 13.39 -4.86 0.39
N GLN A 158 13.81 -5.09 1.64
CA GLN A 158 15.19 -5.34 2.02
C GLN A 158 15.47 -6.84 2.07
#